data_AF-A0AAD9WPQ9-F1
#
_entry.id   AF-A0AAD9WPQ9-F1
#
_cell.length_a   1.000
_cell.length_b   1.000
_cell.length_c   1.000
_cell.angle_alpha   90.00
_cell.angle_beta   90.00
_cell.angle_gamma   90.00
#
_symmetry.space_group_name_H-M   'P 1'
#
loop_
_entity.id
_entity.type
_entity.pdbx_description
1 polymer ?
#
loop_
_entity_poly.entity_id
_entity_poly.type
_entity_poly.pdbx_seq_one_letter_code
_entity_poly.pdbx_strand_id
1 'polypeptide(L)'
;MPWVLNDGHPLDNINGTLVALIPKTKRATRVFDFRSISLCNVVYKIVAKTIANRLKVVLGDVISESQSALIPGRLILVGVIVGFECMHALQMRKKGERLGLWL
;
A
#
# COMPACT_ATOMS: atom_id res chain seq x y z
N MET A 1 19.57 3.82 24.27
CA MET A 1 20.16 4.23 22.98
C MET A 1 19.90 5.71 22.60
N PRO A 2 20.13 6.74 23.45
CA PRO A 2 20.12 8.15 22.99
C PRO A 2 21.50 8.67 22.55
N TRP A 3 22.60 8.05 23.01
CA TRP A 3 23.96 8.58 22.87
C TRP A 3 24.49 8.62 21.42
N VAL A 4 24.00 7.73 20.54
CA VAL A 4 24.47 7.66 19.15
C VAL A 4 24.12 8.91 18.32
N LEU A 5 23.07 9.66 18.70
CA LEU A 5 22.58 10.81 17.93
C LEU A 5 23.07 12.17 18.46
N ASN A 6 23.64 12.22 19.67
CA ASN A 6 23.96 13.49 20.34
C ASN A 6 25.44 13.87 20.28
N ASP A 7 26.33 12.93 19.94
CA ASP A 7 27.79 13.13 19.95
C ASP A 7 28.37 13.56 18.58
N GLY A 8 27.53 13.90 17.60
CA GLY A 8 28.01 14.40 16.30
C GLY A 8 28.90 13.43 15.51
N HIS A 9 28.87 12.13 15.88
CA HIS A 9 29.66 11.11 15.19
C HIS A 9 29.21 11.00 13.72
N PRO A 10 30.16 10.93 12.75
CA PRO A 10 29.83 10.76 11.35
C PRO A 10 29.01 9.49 11.15
N LEU A 11 27.83 9.67 10.57
CA LEU A 11 26.87 8.61 10.30
C LEU A 11 27.21 7.92 8.97
N ASP A 12 28.41 7.36 8.90
CA ASP A 12 28.90 6.69 7.70
C ASP A 12 28.02 5.46 7.38
N ASN A 13 27.66 5.30 6.11
CA ASN A 13 26.84 4.19 5.58
C ASN A 13 25.38 4.07 6.08
N ILE A 14 24.76 5.13 6.63
CA ILE A 14 23.30 5.07 6.94
C ILE A 14 22.42 4.87 5.70
N ASN A 15 22.87 5.36 4.56
CA ASN A 15 22.21 5.21 3.26
C ASN A 15 22.40 3.82 2.62
N GLY A 16 23.19 2.94 3.24
CA GLY A 16 23.33 1.55 2.82
C GLY A 16 22.01 0.79 2.95
N THR A 17 21.63 0.08 1.87
CA THR A 17 20.44 -0.79 1.85
C THR A 17 20.84 -2.17 1.37
N LEU A 18 20.54 -3.20 2.16
CA LEU A 18 20.72 -4.59 1.74
C LEU A 18 19.49 -5.05 0.97
N VAL A 19 19.67 -5.56 -0.24
CA VAL A 19 18.58 -6.16 -1.03
C VAL A 19 18.52 -7.65 -0.75
N ALA A 20 17.48 -8.09 -0.04
CA ALA A 20 17.19 -9.50 0.17
C ALA A 20 16.21 -10.00 -0.89
N LEU A 21 16.48 -11.18 -1.46
CA LEU A 21 15.61 -11.83 -2.44
C LEU A 21 14.80 -12.93 -1.76
N ILE A 22 13.48 -12.78 -1.72
CA ILE A 22 12.57 -13.78 -1.16
C ILE A 22 11.86 -14.52 -2.31
N PRO A 23 11.93 -15.85 -2.39
CA PRO A 23 11.25 -16.60 -3.44
C PRO A 23 9.72 -16.45 -3.30
N LYS A 24 9.02 -16.16 -4.40
CA LYS A 24 7.55 -16.08 -4.47
C LYS A 24 6.91 -17.47 -4.59
N THR A 25 7.65 -18.44 -5.13
CA THR A 25 7.17 -19.81 -5.39
C THR A 25 8.19 -20.84 -4.89
N LYS A 26 7.76 -22.09 -4.69
CA LYS A 26 8.61 -23.17 -4.15
C LYS A 26 9.81 -23.54 -5.05
N ARG A 27 9.74 -23.26 -6.35
CA ARG A 27 10.81 -23.53 -7.33
C ARG A 27 11.11 -22.25 -8.10
N ALA A 28 11.68 -21.27 -7.41
CA ALA A 28 12.10 -20.01 -8.01
C ALA A 28 13.40 -20.23 -8.80
N THR A 29 13.35 -20.08 -10.12
CA THR A 29 14.51 -20.27 -11.02
C THR A 29 14.84 -19.02 -11.81
N ARG A 30 13.87 -18.15 -12.08
CA ARG A 30 14.07 -16.87 -12.76
C ARG A 30 14.09 -15.73 -11.77
N VAL A 31 14.77 -14.64 -12.11
CA VAL A 31 14.85 -13.42 -11.29
C VAL A 31 13.45 -12.88 -10.93
N PHE A 32 12.48 -12.98 -11.85
CA PHE A 32 11.10 -12.54 -11.64
C PHE A 32 10.34 -13.38 -10.58
N ASP A 33 10.79 -14.60 -10.31
CA ASP A 33 10.21 -15.49 -9.30
C ASP A 33 10.62 -15.06 -7.88
N PHE A 34 11.52 -14.08 -7.74
CA PHE A 34 11.89 -13.49 -6.46
C PHE A 34 11.20 -12.14 -6.26
N ARG A 35 10.88 -11.84 -5.00
CA ARG A 35 10.49 -10.52 -4.52
C ARG A 35 11.71 -9.91 -3.85
N SER A 36 12.20 -8.80 -4.37
CA SER A 36 13.23 -8.03 -3.68
C SER A 36 12.62 -7.27 -2.49
N ILE A 37 13.31 -7.30 -1.36
CA ILE A 37 13.01 -6.51 -0.17
C ILE A 37 14.24 -5.67 0.15
N SER A 38 14.03 -4.37 0.28
CA SER A 38 15.05 -3.42 0.74
C SER A 38 15.10 -3.43 2.27
N LEU A 39 16.17 -3.96 2.83
CA LEU A 39 16.48 -3.93 4.25
C LEU A 39 17.31 -2.67 4.54
N CYS A 40 16.60 -1.59 4.86
CA CYS A 40 17.20 -0.32 5.26
C CYS A 40 17.54 -0.29 6.76
N ASN A 41 18.40 0.66 7.13
CA ASN A 41 18.77 0.93 8.52
C ASN A 41 17.53 1.21 9.40
N VAL A 42 17.55 0.75 10.64
CA VAL A 42 16.49 0.99 11.64
C VAL A 42 16.22 2.48 11.83
N VAL A 43 17.25 3.33 11.79
CA VAL A 43 17.10 4.80 11.87
C VAL A 43 16.18 5.30 10.76
N TYR A 44 16.39 4.84 9.52
CA TYR A 44 15.54 5.20 8.38
C TYR A 44 14.09 4.74 8.60
N LYS A 45 13.89 3.53 9.15
CA LYS A 45 12.55 3.01 9.46
C LYS A 45 11.84 3.85 10.53
N ILE A 46 12.57 4.33 11.54
CA ILE A 46 12.03 5.21 12.59
C ILE A 46 11.57 6.53 11.97
N VAL A 47 12.41 7.18 11.16
CA VAL A 47 12.06 8.43 10.47
C VAL A 47 10.84 8.24 9.58
N ALA A 48 10.84 7.22 8.72
CA ALA A 48 9.72 6.91 7.84
C ALA A 48 8.42 6.65 8.63
N LYS A 49 8.49 5.92 9.76
CA LYS A 49 7.34 5.66 10.61
C LYS A 49 6.81 6.93 11.28
N THR A 50 7.69 7.81 11.74
CA THR A 50 7.31 9.11 12.31
C THR A 50 6.57 9.97 11.30
N ILE A 51 7.06 10.05 10.06
CA ILE A 51 6.38 10.78 8.97
C ILE A 51 5.01 10.15 8.68
N ALA A 52 4.95 8.82 8.54
CA ALA A 52 3.69 8.12 8.29
C ALA A 52 2.66 8.35 9.41
N ASN A 53 3.09 8.38 10.68
CA ASN A 53 2.20 8.66 11.81
C ASN A 53 1.68 10.11 11.79
N ARG A 54 2.48 11.08 11.34
CA ARG A 54 2.03 12.47 11.14
C ARG A 54 1.03 12.57 9.99
N LEU A 55 1.32 11.93 8.86
CA LEU A 55 0.44 11.91 7.69
C LEU A 55 -0.90 11.23 7.99
N LYS A 56 -0.92 10.22 8.86
CA LYS A 56 -2.15 9.53 9.27
C LYS A 56 -3.23 10.47 9.79
N VAL A 57 -2.86 11.59 10.44
CA VAL A 57 -3.82 12.54 11.02
C VAL A 57 -4.55 13.34 9.93
N VAL A 58 -3.87 13.68 8.83
CA VAL A 58 -4.44 14.46 7.71
C VAL A 58 -5.02 13.58 6.62
N LEU A 59 -4.80 12.26 6.70
CA LEU A 59 -5.14 11.32 5.64
C LEU A 59 -6.64 11.23 5.38
N GLY A 60 -7.47 11.45 6.41
CA GLY A 60 -8.93 11.41 6.29
C GLY A 60 -9.50 12.51 5.40
N ASP A 61 -8.87 13.68 5.38
CA ASP A 61 -9.38 14.86 4.67
C ASP A 61 -8.88 14.94 3.21
N VAL A 62 -7.77 14.26 2.91
CA VAL A 62 -7.11 14.31 1.59
C VAL A 62 -7.50 13.12 0.71
N ILE A 63 -7.90 11.99 1.31
CA ILE A 63 -8.15 10.75 0.58
C ILE A 63 -9.63 10.58 0.23
N SER A 64 -9.88 10.18 -1.02
CA SER A 64 -11.21 9.83 -1.53
C SER A 64 -11.86 8.70 -0.72
N GLU A 65 -13.17 8.80 -0.53
CA GLU A 65 -13.97 7.75 0.12
C GLU A 65 -13.89 6.40 -0.59
N SER A 66 -13.59 6.38 -1.89
CA SER A 66 -13.42 5.15 -2.68
C SER A 66 -12.13 4.40 -2.36
N GLN A 67 -11.16 5.03 -1.68
CA GLN A 67 -9.95 4.35 -1.25
C GLN A 67 -10.26 3.49 -0.02
N SER A 68 -10.11 2.17 -0.16
CA SER A 68 -10.43 1.18 0.86
C SER A 68 -9.20 0.54 1.52
N ALA A 69 -8.03 0.66 0.88
CA ALA A 69 -6.77 0.07 1.34
C ALA A 69 -5.85 1.12 1.98
N LEU A 70 -4.97 0.66 2.88
CA LEU A 70 -3.93 1.46 3.54
C LEU A 70 -4.45 2.62 4.41
N ILE A 71 -5.72 2.59 4.79
CA ILE A 71 -6.34 3.57 5.69
C ILE A 71 -6.73 2.86 6.99
N PRO A 72 -6.36 3.40 8.16
CA PRO A 72 -6.75 2.82 9.44
C PRO A 72 -8.27 2.74 9.57
N GLY A 73 -8.79 1.59 10.02
CA GLY A 73 -10.23 1.37 10.21
C GLY A 73 -11.01 1.04 8.95
N ARG A 74 -10.40 1.06 7.75
CA ARG A 74 -11.03 0.61 6.51
C ARG A 74 -10.57 -0.81 6.16
N LEU A 75 -11.53 -1.67 5.82
CA LEU A 75 -11.27 -3.04 5.40
C LEU A 75 -11.19 -3.11 3.87
N ILE A 76 -10.23 -3.86 3.33
CA ILE A 76 -10.05 -4.03 1.88
C ILE A 76 -11.32 -4.57 1.19
N LEU A 77 -12.12 -5.36 1.92
CA LEU A 77 -13.38 -5.93 1.46
C LEU A 77 -14.41 -4.86 1.08
N VAL A 78 -14.39 -3.68 1.72
CA VAL A 78 -15.29 -2.56 1.38
C VAL A 78 -15.09 -2.15 -0.07
N GLY A 79 -13.85 -2.08 -0.55
CA GLY A 79 -13.57 -1.77 -1.95
C GLY A 79 -14.05 -2.86 -2.92
N VAL A 80 -13.99 -4.12 -2.50
CA VAL A 80 -14.49 -5.25 -3.31
C VAL A 80 -16.02 -5.19 -3.43
N ILE A 81 -16.72 -4.90 -2.33
CA ILE A 81 -18.18 -4.74 -2.32
C ILE A 81 -18.62 -3.59 -3.22
N VAL A 82 -17.99 -2.42 -3.10
CA VAL A 82 -18.28 -1.27 -3.98
C VAL A 82 -18.08 -1.64 -5.46
N GLY A 83 -17.00 -2.34 -5.78
CA GLY A 83 -16.76 -2.82 -7.15
C GLY A 83 -17.85 -3.78 -7.65
N PHE A 84 -18.33 -4.67 -6.78
CA PHE A 84 -19.42 -5.60 -7.09
C PHE A 84 -20.74 -4.88 -7.35
N GLU A 85 -21.11 -3.92 -6.49
CA GLU A 85 -22.30 -3.09 -6.66
C GLU A 85 -22.25 -2.26 -7.95
N CYS A 86 -21.10 -1.66 -8.27
CA CYS A 86 -20.92 -0.94 -9.52
C CYS A 86 -21.11 -1.86 -10.74
N MET A 87 -20.54 -3.06 -10.72
CA MET A 87 -20.71 -4.05 -11.79
C MET A 87 -22.19 -4.44 -11.95
N HIS A 88 -22.86 -4.71 -10.83
CA HIS A 88 -24.27 -5.09 -10.81
C HIS A 88 -25.17 -3.98 -11.37
N ALA A 89 -24.95 -2.73 -10.95
CA ALA A 89 -25.68 -1.56 -11.45
C ALA A 89 -25.51 -1.37 -12.96
N LEU A 90 -24.30 -1.57 -13.50
CA LEU A 90 -24.04 -1.49 -14.94
C LEU A 90 -24.77 -2.59 -15.72
N GLN A 91 -24.82 -3.82 -15.20
CA GLN A 91 -25.54 -4.92 -15.82
C GLN A 91 -27.06 -4.66 -15.86
N MET A 92 -27.62 -4.11 -14.78
CA MET A 92 -29.04 -3.77 -14.71
C MET A 92 -29.41 -2.66 -15.71
N ARG A 93 -28.55 -1.64 -15.88
CA ARG A 93 -28.77 -0.59 -16.88
C ARG A 93 -28.79 -1.14 -18.32
N LYS A 94 -27.86 -2.01 -18.68
CA LYS A 94 -27.83 -2.65 -20.01
C LYS A 94 -29.08 -3.50 -20.28
N LYS A 95 -29.68 -4.09 -19.25
CA LYS A 95 -30.91 -4.88 -19.37
C LYS A 95 -32.14 -3.98 -19.57
N GLY A 96 -32.17 -2.82 -18.90
CA GLY A 96 -33.20 -1.79 -19.07
C GLY A 96 -33.17 -1.10 -20.44
N GLU A 97 -31.99 -0.76 -20.96
CA GLU A 97 -31.83 -0.21 -22.32
C GLU A 97 -32.30 -1.18 -23.40
N ARG A 98 -32.02 -2.48 -23.23
CA ARG A 98 -32.57 -3.50 -24.15
C ARG A 98 -34.07 -3.56 -24.12
N LEU A 99 -34.73 -3.40 -22.98
CA LEU A 99 -36.19 -3.45 -22.87
C LEU A 99 -36.87 -2.17 -23.41
N GLY A 100 -36.24 -1.01 -23.26
CA GLY A 100 -36.73 0.27 -23.81
C GLY A 100 -36.59 0.43 -25.33
N LEU A 101 -35.86 -0.47 -26.00
CA LEU A 101 -35.76 -0.53 -27.46
C LEU A 101 -36.83 -1.41 -28.13
N TRP A 102 -37.64 -2.14 -27.34
CA TRP A 102 -38.77 -2.96 -27.82
C TRP A 102 -40.14 -2.35 -27.52
N LEU A 103 -40.19 -1.11 -27.02
CA LEU A 103 -41.40 -0.28 -26.86
C LEU A 103 -41.26 0.95 -27.77
#